data_AF-A0A383ESR9-F1
#
_entry.id   AF-A0A383ESR9-F1
#
_cell.length_a   1.000
_cell.length_b   1.000
_cell.length_c   1.000
_cell.angle_alpha   90.00
_cell.angle_beta   90.00
_cell.angle_gamma   90.00
#
_symmetry.space_group_name_H-M   'P 1'
#
loop_
_entity.id
_entity.type
_entity.pdbx_description
1 polymer ?
#
loop_
_entity_poly.entity_id
_entity_poly.type
_entity_poly.pdbx_seq_one_letter_code
_entity_poly.pdbx_strand_id
1 'polypeptide(L)'
;MVLKTGNLLVGRYSEYQQFLYDTIFKLHHEGLNFQQIADWLNENDYPTVRGKMFRNNHVYSIVKKKRIRDEILNQQIEREYKNFDL
;
A
#
# COMPACT_ATOMS: atom_id res chain seq x y z
N MET A 1 13.36 22.73 -2.54
CA MET A 1 12.41 21.60 -2.36
C MET A 1 12.43 20.79 -3.64
N VAL A 2 12.85 19.53 -3.61
CA VAL A 2 12.87 18.67 -4.81
C VAL A 2 11.51 17.96 -4.88
N LEU A 3 10.69 18.37 -5.83
CA LEU A 3 9.40 17.72 -6.07
C LEU A 3 9.62 16.56 -7.04
N LYS A 4 9.45 15.34 -6.53
CA LYS A 4 9.43 14.14 -7.35
C LYS A 4 8.04 13.96 -7.95
N THR A 5 7.91 13.97 -9.27
CA THR A 5 6.66 13.77 -10.01
C THR A 5 5.88 12.53 -9.57
N GLY A 6 6.55 11.43 -9.19
CA GLY A 6 5.90 10.23 -8.64
C GLY A 6 5.03 10.51 -7.42
N ASN A 7 5.48 11.37 -6.50
CA ASN A 7 4.71 11.76 -5.31
C ASN A 7 3.44 12.55 -5.63
N LEU A 8 3.36 13.18 -6.80
CA LEU A 8 2.16 13.91 -7.25
C LEU A 8 1.11 12.96 -7.85
N LEU A 9 1.54 11.80 -8.36
CA LEU A 9 0.66 10.80 -8.98
C LEU A 9 0.05 9.82 -7.96
N VAL A 10 0.70 9.64 -6.80
CA VAL A 10 0.20 8.74 -5.76
C VAL A 10 -0.24 9.52 -4.51
N GLY A 11 -1.53 9.41 -4.16
CA GLY A 11 -2.09 10.06 -2.96
C GLY A 11 -1.40 9.61 -1.66
N ARG A 12 -1.58 10.34 -0.56
CA ARG A 12 -0.97 10.01 0.74
C ARG A 12 -1.35 8.59 1.18
N TYR A 13 -0.37 7.81 1.64
CA TYR A 13 -0.60 6.51 2.26
C TYR A 13 -0.82 6.74 3.75
N SER A 14 -1.96 6.32 4.29
CA SER A 14 -2.25 6.52 5.70
C SER A 14 -1.42 5.58 6.59
N GLU A 15 -1.22 5.96 7.84
CA GLU A 15 -0.53 5.13 8.83
C GLU A 15 -1.22 3.77 9.00
N TYR A 16 -2.56 3.76 8.99
CA TYR A 16 -3.32 2.51 9.06
C TYR A 16 -3.12 1.63 7.82
N GLN A 17 -3.01 2.21 6.63
CA GLN A 17 -2.69 1.44 5.42
C GLN A 17 -1.30 0.81 5.50
N GLN A 18 -0.32 1.54 6.06
CA GLN A 18 1.04 1.04 6.29
C GLN A 18 1.04 -0.09 7.31
N PHE A 19 0.39 0.10 8.46
CA PHE A 19 0.20 -0.92 9.47
C PHE A 19 -0.40 -2.22 8.91
N LEU A 20 -1.47 -2.11 8.11
CA LEU A 20 -2.10 -3.27 7.49
C LEU A 20 -1.13 -4.01 6.55
N TYR A 21 -0.39 -3.27 5.72
CA TYR A 21 0.59 -3.87 4.82
C TYR A 21 1.72 -4.57 5.60
N ASP A 22 2.31 -3.92 6.59
CA ASP A 22 3.43 -4.47 7.36
C ASP A 22 3.01 -5.74 8.13
N THR A 23 1.81 -5.71 8.70
CA THR A 23 1.22 -6.88 9.38
C THR A 23 0.99 -8.03 8.41
N ILE A 24 0.36 -7.77 7.26
CA ILE A 24 0.14 -8.79 6.22
C ILE A 24 1.47 -9.36 5.71
N PHE A 25 2.46 -8.50 5.48
CA PHE A 25 3.77 -8.89 4.97
C PHE A 25 4.50 -9.79 5.98
N LYS A 26 4.47 -9.43 7.26
CA LYS A 26 5.04 -10.24 8.35
C LYS A 26 4.39 -11.62 8.43
N LEU A 27 3.06 -11.68 8.51
CA LEU A 27 2.33 -12.95 8.62
C LEU A 27 2.53 -13.84 7.39
N HIS A 28 2.59 -13.25 6.19
CA HIS A 28 2.88 -14.00 4.97
C HIS A 28 4.32 -14.50 4.95
N HIS A 29 5.28 -13.75 5.49
CA HIS A 29 6.67 -14.18 5.64
C HIS A 29 6.81 -15.34 6.65
N GLU A 30 5.96 -15.37 7.68
CA GLU A 30 5.82 -16.47 8.64
C GLU A 30 5.14 -17.72 8.03
N GLY A 31 4.66 -17.64 6.78
CA GLY A 31 4.14 -18.78 6.03
C GLY A 31 2.61 -18.88 5.98
N LEU A 32 1.88 -17.90 6.50
CA LEU A 32 0.42 -17.89 6.41
C LEU A 32 -0.04 -17.55 5.00
N ASN A 33 -1.08 -18.24 4.52
CA ASN A 33 -1.73 -17.90 3.27
C ASN A 33 -2.70 -16.71 3.44
N PHE A 34 -3.14 -16.10 2.32
CA PHE A 34 -3.99 -14.90 2.38
C PHE A 34 -5.38 -15.12 3.01
N GLN A 35 -5.90 -16.34 3.03
CA GLN A 35 -7.15 -16.63 3.72
C GLN A 35 -6.91 -16.63 5.24
N GLN A 36 -5.89 -17.34 5.72
CA GLN A 36 -5.50 -17.36 7.13
C GLN A 36 -5.17 -15.96 7.66
N ILE A 37 -4.51 -15.13 6.85
CA ILE A 37 -4.22 -13.73 7.22
C ILE A 37 -5.51 -12.91 7.33
N ALA A 38 -6.46 -13.11 6.41
CA ALA A 38 -7.75 -12.42 6.49
C ALA A 38 -8.51 -12.80 7.77
N ASP A 39 -8.49 -14.08 8.13
CA ASP A 39 -9.13 -14.59 9.33
C ASP A 39 -8.44 -14.04 10.59
N TRP A 40 -7.11 -14.07 10.65
CA TRP A 40 -6.32 -13.48 11.74
C TRP A 40 -6.62 -11.99 11.92
N LEU A 41 -6.71 -11.21 10.83
CA LEU A 41 -7.05 -9.78 10.90
C LEU A 41 -8.46 -9.55 11.46
N ASN A 42 -9.43 -10.38 11.07
CA ASN A 42 -10.80 -10.30 11.58
C ASN A 42 -10.87 -10.71 13.06
N GLU A 43 -10.16 -11.76 13.47
CA GLU A 43 -10.10 -12.25 14.86
C GLU A 43 -9.44 -11.24 15.81
N ASN A 44 -8.53 -10.40 15.29
CA ASN A 44 -7.88 -9.32 16.05
C ASN A 44 -8.63 -7.97 15.90
N ASP A 45 -9.88 -7.98 15.43
CA ASP A 45 -10.72 -6.79 15.28
C ASP A 45 -10.14 -5.67 14.40
N TYR A 46 -9.30 -6.03 13.41
CA TYR A 46 -8.81 -5.06 12.44
C TYR A 46 -9.77 -4.95 11.24
N PRO A 47 -10.49 -3.83 11.06
CA PRO A 47 -11.32 -3.66 9.88
C PRO A 47 -10.47 -3.24 8.67
N THR A 48 -10.99 -3.46 7.47
CA THR A 48 -10.45 -2.79 6.27
C THR A 48 -10.51 -1.26 6.45
N VAL A 49 -9.76 -0.51 5.64
CA VAL A 49 -9.77 0.97 5.63
C VAL A 49 -11.19 1.56 5.50
N ARG A 50 -12.14 0.81 4.95
CA ARG A 50 -13.55 1.21 4.79
C ARG A 50 -14.49 0.61 5.86
N GLY A 51 -13.97 0.06 6.94
CA GLY A 51 -14.77 -0.48 8.04
C GLY A 51 -15.42 -1.85 7.77
N LYS A 52 -14.98 -2.61 6.76
CA LYS A 52 -15.52 -3.95 6.46
C LYS A 52 -14.58 -5.06 6.92
N MET A 53 -15.12 -6.26 7.11
CA MET A 53 -14.33 -7.47 7.37
C MET A 53 -13.38 -7.81 6.20
N PHE A 54 -12.26 -8.43 6.53
CA PHE A 54 -11.31 -8.96 5.58
C PHE A 54 -11.82 -10.21 4.88
N ARG A 55 -11.48 -10.31 3.60
CA ARG A 55 -11.58 -11.50 2.75
C ARG A 55 -10.21 -11.70 2.12
N ASN A 56 -9.90 -12.91 1.67
CA ASN A 56 -8.64 -13.21 0.97
C ASN A 56 -8.31 -12.16 -0.12
N ASN A 57 -9.28 -11.80 -0.97
CA ASN A 57 -9.10 -10.81 -2.03
C ASN A 57 -8.68 -9.42 -1.51
N HIS A 58 -9.09 -9.03 -0.29
CA HIS A 58 -8.67 -7.77 0.31
C HIS A 58 -7.19 -7.79 0.66
N VAL A 59 -6.72 -8.89 1.29
CA VAL A 59 -5.31 -9.09 1.67
C VAL A 59 -4.42 -9.06 0.42
N TYR A 60 -4.77 -9.86 -0.59
CA TYR A 60 -4.06 -9.86 -1.87
C TYR A 60 -4.01 -8.46 -2.51
N SER A 61 -5.14 -7.75 -2.51
CA SER A 61 -5.22 -6.41 -3.10
C SER A 61 -4.34 -5.39 -2.39
N ILE A 62 -4.18 -5.49 -1.06
CA ILE A 62 -3.31 -4.59 -0.30
C ILE A 62 -1.85 -4.78 -0.71
N VAL A 63 -1.37 -6.02 -0.73
CA VAL A 63 0.01 -6.35 -1.13
C VAL A 63 0.27 -5.90 -2.57
N LYS A 64 -0.65 -6.23 -3.49
CA LYS A 64 -0.56 -5.83 -4.91
C LYS A 64 -0.49 -4.30 -5.07
N LYS A 65 -1.34 -3.56 -4.36
CA LYS A 65 -1.38 -2.09 -4.46
C LYS A 65 -0.15 -1.43 -3.85
N LYS A 66 0.40 -1.98 -2.76
CA LYS A 66 1.65 -1.48 -2.18
C LYS A 66 2.81 -1.65 -3.17
N ARG A 67 2.91 -2.82 -3.82
CA ARG A 67 3.92 -3.08 -4.86
C ARG A 67 3.87 -2.06 -6.00
N ILE A 68 2.68 -1.84 -6.57
CA ILE A 68 2.47 -0.86 -7.66
C ILE A 68 2.83 0.56 -7.19
N ARG A 69 2.45 0.92 -5.96
CA ARG A 69 2.81 2.23 -5.39
C ARG A 69 4.32 2.40 -5.29
N ASP A 70 5.02 1.38 -4.79
CA ASP A 70 6.47 1.44 -4.61
C ASP A 70 7.19 1.47 -5.96
N GLU A 71 6.67 0.77 -6.98
CA GLU A 71 7.15 0.87 -8.37
C GLU A 71 7.04 2.32 -8.89
N ILE A 72 5.89 2.99 -8.69
CA ILE A 72 5.70 4.40 -9.10
C ILE A 72 6.61 5.36 -8.33
N LEU A 73 6.79 5.14 -7.02
CA LEU A 73 7.63 5.99 -6.16
C LEU A 73 9.12 5.84 -6.44
N ASN A 74 9.56 4.63 -6.81
CA ASN A 74 10.94 4.32 -7.12
C ASN A 74 11.30 4.54 -8.59
N GLN A 75 10.32 4.81 -9.46
CA GLN A 75 10.58 5.12 -10.87
C GLN A 75 11.41 6.40 -10.98
N GLN A 76 12.55 6.32 -11.68
CA GLN A 76 13.38 7.48 -11.97
C GLN A 76 12.58 8.46 -12.85
N ILE A 77 12.50 9.71 -12.42
CA ILE A 77 11.77 10.76 -13.11
C ILE A 77 12.66 11.31 -14.22
N GLU A 78 12.38 10.92 -15.46
CA GLU A 78 13.17 11.35 -16.63
C GLU A 78 12.81 12.75 -17.16
N ARG A 79 11.76 13.40 -16.65
CA ARG A 79 11.26 14.66 -17.22
C ARG A 79 11.35 15.81 -16.23
N GLU A 80 12.42 16.58 -16.37
CA GLU A 80 12.53 17.95 -15.87
C GLU A 80 11.75 18.88 -16.80
N TYR A 81 10.61 19.41 -16.35
CA TYR A 81 9.98 20.54 -17.03
C TYR A 81 10.60 21.82 -16.47
N LYS A 82 11.57 22.35 -17.20
CA LYS A 82 12.12 23.69 -17.01
C LYS A 82 11.38 24.59 -17.98
N ASN A 83 10.35 25.28 -17.50
CA ASN A 83 9.73 26.50 -18.04
C ASN A 83 8.39 26.70 -17.33
N PHE A 84 8.44 27.28 -16.14
CA PHE A 84 7.27 27.84 -15.44
C PHE A 84 7.38 29.36 -15.43
N ASP A 85 7.75 29.94 -16.57
CA ASP A 85 7.68 31.39 -16.73
C ASP A 85 6.21 31.75 -17.00
N LEU A 86 5.63 32.56 -16.11
CA LEU A 86 4.25 33.04 -16.13
C LEU A 86 4.18 34.45 -16.70
#